data_AF-A0A836K7H3-F1
#
_entry.id   AF-A0A836K7H3-F1
#
_cell.length_a   1.000
_cell.length_b   1.000
_cell.length_c   1.000
_cell.angle_alpha   90.00
_cell.angle_beta   90.00
_cell.angle_gamma   90.00
#
_symmetry.space_group_name_H-M   'P 1'
#
loop_
_entity.id
_entity.type
_entity.pdbx_description
1 polymer ?
#
loop_
_entity_poly.entity_id
_entity_poly.type
_entity_poly.pdbx_seq_one_letter_code
_entity_poly.pdbx_strand_id
1 'polypeptide(L)'
;MGLQFGNLPIRIRRIVYYSLSPLEQRVWAKSVTHGIPNILRRVMRVLPPMIPGFTMTVVVITWANAAHDRYTRKDPKLYENDK
;
A
#
# COMPACT_ATOMS: atom_id res chain seq x y z
N MET A 1 -27.74 9.59 22.60
CA MET A 1 -27.03 10.87 22.84
C MET A 1 -25.83 10.90 21.91
N GLY A 2 -25.87 11.76 20.88
CA GLY A 2 -24.95 11.70 19.73
C GLY A 2 -23.56 12.27 20.01
N LEU A 3 -22.58 11.82 19.23
CA LEU A 3 -21.23 12.39 19.20
C LEU A 3 -21.31 13.78 18.55
N GLN A 4 -21.50 14.82 19.36
CA GLN A 4 -21.53 16.22 18.95
C GLN A 4 -20.41 16.99 19.64
N PHE A 5 -19.88 18.03 18.99
CA PHE A 5 -18.96 18.97 19.62
C PHE A 5 -19.61 19.54 20.90
N GLY A 6 -18.87 19.52 22.01
CA GLY A 6 -19.37 19.85 23.35
C GLY A 6 -19.81 18.64 24.18
N ASN A 7 -20.29 17.56 23.55
CA ASN A 7 -20.70 16.30 24.19
C ASN A 7 -19.84 15.10 23.77
N LEU A 8 -18.59 15.35 23.40
CA LEU A 8 -17.65 14.29 23.10
C LEU A 8 -17.32 13.49 24.38
N PRO A 9 -17.18 12.15 24.29
CA PRO A 9 -16.92 11.29 25.46
C PRO A 9 -15.54 11.53 26.09
N ILE A 10 -14.67 12.28 25.43
CA ILE A 10 -13.31 12.56 25.88
C ILE A 10 -13.30 13.87 26.68
N ARG A 11 -12.88 13.82 27.95
CA ARG A 11 -12.69 14.99 28.81
C ARG A 11 -11.22 15.42 28.83
N ILE A 12 -10.90 16.48 28.10
CA ILE A 12 -9.55 17.06 28.07
C ILE A 12 -9.47 18.17 29.14
N ARG A 13 -8.39 18.19 29.94
CA ARG A 13 -8.13 19.25 30.93
C ARG A 13 -6.69 19.74 30.79
N ARG A 14 -6.49 21.05 30.95
CA ARG A 14 -5.16 21.71 31.04
C ARG A 14 -4.25 21.48 29.82
N ILE A 15 -4.79 21.59 28.60
CA ILE A 15 -3.98 21.60 27.37
C ILE A 15 -4.13 22.95 26.68
N VAL A 16 -3.00 23.56 26.30
CA VAL A 16 -2.95 24.81 25.54
C VAL A 16 -2.41 24.51 24.15
N TYR A 17 -3.11 24.98 23.12
CA TYR A 17 -2.73 24.83 21.72
C TYR A 17 -2.39 26.20 21.13
N TYR A 18 -1.38 26.25 20.28
CA TYR A 18 -0.98 27.45 19.56
C TYR A 18 -1.12 27.22 18.05
N SER A 19 -1.63 28.22 17.34
CA SER A 19 -1.82 28.18 15.89
C SER A 19 -1.48 29.53 15.27
N LEU A 20 -0.91 29.51 14.06
CA LEU A 20 -0.66 30.70 13.24
C LEU A 20 -1.79 30.86 12.21
N SER A 21 -2.13 32.09 11.86
CA SER A 21 -3.08 32.37 10.77
C SER A 21 -2.58 31.76 9.45
N PRO A 22 -3.44 31.18 8.59
CA PRO A 22 -3.02 30.62 7.31
C PRO A 22 -2.31 31.61 6.39
N LEU A 23 -2.65 32.90 6.48
CA LEU A 23 -2.04 33.97 5.68
C LEU A 23 -0.58 34.24 6.08
N GLU A 24 -0.21 33.89 7.32
CA GLU A 24 1.14 34.04 7.87
C GLU A 24 2.01 32.79 7.65
N GLN A 25 1.43 31.71 7.13
CA GLN A 25 2.11 30.43 6.93
C GLN A 25 2.51 30.23 5.46
N ARG A 26 3.60 29.46 5.27
CA ARG A 26 3.97 28.96 3.94
C ARG A 26 3.24 27.64 3.67
N VAL A 27 2.47 27.58 2.59
CA VAL A 27 1.70 26.38 2.18
C VAL A 27 2.59 25.14 2.04
N TRP A 28 3.79 25.30 1.46
CA TRP A 28 4.75 24.21 1.23
C TRP A 28 6.02 24.37 2.08
N ALA A 29 5.86 24.65 3.36
CA ALA A 29 7.01 24.75 4.26
C ALA A 29 7.81 23.43 4.30
N LYS A 30 9.12 23.51 4.02
CA LYS A 30 10.08 22.39 4.13
C LYS A 30 9.67 21.13 3.33
N SER A 31 8.95 21.30 2.24
CA SER A 31 8.47 20.19 1.39
C SER A 31 9.60 19.29 0.89
N VAL A 32 10.72 19.88 0.45
CA VAL A 32 11.89 19.13 -0.04
C VAL A 32 12.70 18.56 1.12
N THR A 33 13.09 19.39 2.09
CA THR A 33 14.02 19.01 3.16
C THR A 33 13.42 18.12 4.25
N HIS A 34 12.10 18.20 4.47
CA HIS A 34 11.40 17.35 5.45
C HIS A 34 10.33 16.47 4.82
N GLY A 35 9.64 16.94 3.77
CA GLY A 35 8.60 16.15 3.11
C GLY A 35 9.17 14.91 2.43
N ILE A 36 10.18 15.06 1.57
CA ILE A 36 10.76 13.92 0.81
C ILE A 36 11.36 12.86 1.76
N PRO A 37 12.21 13.19 2.74
CA PRO A 37 12.73 12.19 3.67
C PRO A 37 11.63 11.48 4.48
N ASN A 38 10.56 12.18 4.83
CA ASN A 38 9.44 11.58 5.55
C ASN A 38 8.62 10.64 4.66
N ILE A 39 8.42 10.98 3.39
CA ILE A 39 7.78 10.09 2.41
C ILE A 39 8.60 8.81 2.25
N LEU A 40 9.91 8.94 2.04
CA LEU A 40 10.81 7.78 1.94
C LEU A 40 10.75 6.89 3.20
N ARG A 41 10.80 7.50 4.39
CA ARG A 41 10.66 6.77 5.66
C ARG A 41 9.32 6.03 5.75
N ARG A 42 8.22 6.62 5.29
CA ARG A 42 6.90 5.98 5.27
C ARG A 42 6.87 4.81 4.28
N VAL A 43 7.40 4.99 3.07
CA VAL A 43 7.49 3.94 2.05
C VAL A 43 8.30 2.75 2.56
N MET A 44 9.47 3.00 3.15
CA MET A 44 10.32 1.96 3.72
C MET A 44 9.66 1.20 4.89
N ARG A 45 8.72 1.82 5.60
CA ARG A 45 7.96 1.16 6.67
C ARG A 45 6.82 0.28 6.12
N VAL A 46 6.20 0.70 5.03
CA VAL A 46 5.03 0.02 4.44
C VAL A 46 5.44 -1.08 3.47
N LEU A 47 6.57 -0.95 2.78
CA LEU A 47 7.03 -1.93 1.79
C LEU A 47 7.21 -3.35 2.36
N PRO A 48 7.90 -3.58 3.50
CA PRO A 48 8.17 -4.93 3.99
C PRO A 48 6.94 -5.81 4.22
N PRO A 49 5.85 -5.36 4.88
CA PRO A 49 4.65 -6.19 5.02
C PRO A 49 3.88 -6.37 3.71
N MET A 50 4.08 -5.47 2.74
CA MET A 50 3.31 -5.44 1.49
C MET A 50 3.96 -6.27 0.37
N ILE A 51 5.30 -6.30 0.33
CA ILE A 51 6.09 -6.99 -0.71
C ILE A 51 5.70 -8.47 -0.88
N PRO A 52 5.59 -9.29 0.20
CA PRO A 52 5.30 -10.72 0.05
C PRO A 52 4.00 -11.01 -0.72
N GLY A 53 2.94 -10.22 -0.46
CA GLY A 53 1.66 -10.38 -1.15
C GLY A 53 1.77 -10.06 -2.65
N PHE A 54 2.48 -8.99 -2.99
CA PHE A 54 2.71 -8.64 -4.39
C PHE A 54 3.60 -9.64 -5.11
N THR A 55 4.69 -10.10 -4.48
CA THR A 55 5.58 -11.10 -5.08
C THR A 55 4.86 -12.41 -5.32
N MET A 56 4.05 -12.89 -4.37
CA MET A 56 3.26 -14.11 -4.53
C MET A 56 2.29 -13.99 -5.70
N THR A 57 1.60 -12.85 -5.83
CA THR A 57 0.67 -12.59 -6.93
C THR A 57 1.37 -12.68 -8.29
N VAL A 58 2.54 -12.03 -8.44
CA VAL A 58 3.32 -12.08 -9.69
C VAL A 58 3.79 -13.49 -10.00
N VAL A 59 4.26 -14.24 -9.00
CA VAL A 59 4.71 -15.63 -9.17
C VAL A 59 3.56 -16.53 -9.61
N VAL A 60 2.38 -16.41 -9.00
CA VAL A 60 1.20 -17.20 -9.37
C VAL A 60 0.76 -16.90 -10.80
N ILE A 61 0.71 -15.63 -11.19
CA ILE A 61 0.29 -15.23 -12.55
C ILE A 61 1.28 -15.77 -13.59
N THR A 62 2.59 -15.61 -13.35
CA THR A 62 3.61 -16.08 -14.30
C THR A 62 3.60 -17.60 -14.43
N TRP A 63 3.46 -18.32 -13.31
CA TRP A 63 3.32 -19.77 -13.32
C TRP A 63 2.05 -20.24 -14.04
N ALA A 64 0.90 -19.64 -13.75
CA ALA A 64 -0.39 -20.03 -14.32
C ALA A 64 -0.39 -19.89 -15.85
N ASN A 65 0.14 -18.77 -16.37
CA ASN A 65 0.26 -18.56 -17.82
C ASN A 65 1.20 -19.61 -18.45
N ALA A 66 2.36 -19.86 -17.85
CA ALA A 66 3.31 -20.86 -18.35
C ALA A 66 2.80 -22.30 -18.23
N ALA A 67 1.91 -22.59 -17.28
CA ALA A 67 1.25 -23.89 -17.14
C ALA A 67 0.15 -24.05 -18.19
N HIS A 68 -0.66 -23.02 -18.41
CA HIS A 68 -1.70 -23.00 -19.43
C HIS A 68 -1.12 -23.23 -20.84
N ASP A 69 -0.03 -22.53 -21.18
CA ASP A 69 0.66 -22.70 -22.46
C ASP A 69 1.28 -24.11 -22.62
N ARG A 70 1.61 -24.78 -21.52
CA ARG A 70 2.12 -26.17 -21.55
C ARG A 70 1.00 -27.17 -21.76
N TYR A 71 -0.13 -27.02 -21.07
CA TYR A 71 -1.25 -27.96 -21.15
C TYR A 71 -2.07 -27.84 -22.44
N THR A 72 -2.05 -26.68 -23.09
CA THR A 72 -2.71 -26.48 -24.38
C THR A 72 -1.94 -27.10 -25.55
N ARG A 73 -0.65 -27.39 -25.38
CA ARG A 73 0.15 -28.09 -26.39
C ARG A 73 -0.17 -29.57 -26.37
N LYS A 74 -0.33 -30.15 -27.56
CA LYS A 74 -0.49 -31.60 -27.73
C LYS A 74 0.78 -32.31 -27.27
N ASP A 75 0.66 -33.36 -26.45
CA ASP A 75 1.79 -34.20 -26.07
C ASP A 75 2.02 -35.27 -27.16
N PRO A 76 3.17 -35.27 -27.86
CA PRO A 76 3.48 -36.26 -28.89
C PRO A 76 3.40 -37.70 -28.38
N LYS A 77 3.72 -37.93 -27.10
CA LYS A 77 3.79 -39.26 -26.50
C LYS A 77 2.44 -39.97 -26.40
N LEU A 78 1.34 -39.22 -26.40
CA LEU A 78 -0.01 -39.76 -26.35
C LEU A 78 -0.44 -40.41 -27.68
N TYR A 79 0.25 -40.12 -28.79
CA TYR A 79 -0.11 -40.60 -30.13
C TYR A 79 0.84 -41.68 -30.67
N GLU A 80 1.84 -42.12 -29.89
CA GLU A 80 2.84 -43.08 -30.35
C GLU A 80 2.28 -44.51 -30.54
N ASN A 81 1.22 -44.86 -29.81
CA ASN A 81 0.60 -46.20 -29.82
C ASN A 81 -0.81 -46.23 -30.45
N ASP A 82 -1.26 -45.13 -31.03
CA ASP A 82 -2.54 -45.05 -31.71
C ASP A 82 -2.32 -45.57 -33.15
N LYS A 83 -2.62 -46.85 -33.38
CA LYS A 83 -2.54 -47.55 -34.67
C LYS A 83 -3.94 -47.92 -35.15
#